data_AF-A0A9E1WIM1-F1
#
_entry.id   AF-A0A9E1WIM1-F1
#
_cell.length_a   1.000
_cell.length_b   1.000
_cell.length_c   1.000
_cell.angle_alpha   90.00
_cell.angle_beta   90.00
_cell.angle_gamma   90.00
#
_symmetry.space_group_name_H-M   'P 1'
#
loop_
_entity.id
_entity.type
_entity.pdbx_description
1 polymer ?
#
loop_
_entity_poly.entity_id
_entity_poly.type
_entity_poly.pdbx_seq_one_letter_code
_entity_poly.pdbx_strand_id
1 'polypeptide(L)'
;MSDKTVQELAGIVGIPLERLIEQMEEAGISAHSAEDKISEEEKVILLGHLRKRHGKDEQTDENLTKKVTLKRRTVTSLKQGMKPGKDTKTINIQVNKKKTYIKREEALSDAERE
;
A
#
# COMPACT_ATOMS: atom_id res chain seq x y z
N MET A 1 -4.34 21.60 -25.35
CA MET A 1 -5.11 20.42 -25.78
C MET A 1 -6.59 20.77 -25.61
N SER A 2 -7.53 19.96 -26.11
CA SER A 2 -8.96 20.32 -26.15
C SER A 2 -9.69 20.04 -24.83
N ASP A 3 -10.67 20.89 -24.50
CA ASP A 3 -11.69 20.59 -23.49
C ASP A 3 -12.44 19.32 -23.88
N LYS A 4 -12.80 18.50 -22.89
CA LYS A 4 -13.50 17.22 -23.10
C LYS A 4 -14.67 17.13 -22.13
N THR A 5 -15.72 16.45 -22.52
CA THR A 5 -16.86 16.22 -21.62
C THR A 5 -16.55 15.14 -20.59
N VAL A 6 -17.27 15.13 -19.46
CA VAL A 6 -17.14 14.07 -18.44
C VAL A 6 -17.40 12.68 -19.05
N GLN A 7 -18.39 12.56 -19.93
CA GLN A 7 -18.71 11.30 -20.62
C GLN A 7 -17.56 10.80 -21.51
N GLU A 8 -16.92 11.69 -22.27
CA GLU A 8 -15.76 11.33 -23.10
C GLU A 8 -14.57 10.92 -22.24
N LEU A 9 -14.33 11.63 -21.12
CA LEU A 9 -13.25 11.28 -20.20
C LEU A 9 -13.48 9.90 -19.57
N ALA A 10 -14.70 9.62 -19.11
CA ALA A 10 -15.08 8.33 -18.57
C ALA A 10 -14.83 7.18 -19.56
N GLY A 11 -15.19 7.39 -20.85
CA GLY A 11 -14.93 6.42 -21.92
C GLY A 11 -13.44 6.16 -22.18
N ILE A 12 -12.60 7.20 -22.10
CA ILE A 12 -11.15 7.07 -22.30
C ILE A 12 -10.49 6.32 -21.13
N VAL A 13 -10.90 6.62 -19.90
CA VAL A 13 -10.31 6.01 -18.69
C VAL A 13 -10.90 4.62 -18.41
N GLY A 14 -12.05 4.29 -19.00
CA GLY A 14 -12.71 2.99 -18.84
C GLY A 14 -13.39 2.83 -17.47
N ILE A 15 -13.81 3.93 -16.86
CA ILE A 15 -14.50 3.96 -15.56
C ILE A 15 -15.95 4.39 -15.80
N PRO A 16 -16.94 3.80 -15.09
CA PRO A 16 -18.32 4.24 -15.19
C PRO A 16 -18.49 5.72 -14.80
N LEU A 17 -19.40 6.41 -15.47
CA LEU A 17 -19.65 7.85 -15.28
C LEU A 17 -19.90 8.20 -13.81
N GLU A 18 -20.76 7.44 -13.13
CA GLU A 18 -21.08 7.61 -11.72
C GLU A 18 -19.83 7.71 -10.83
N ARG A 19 -18.87 6.80 -11.05
CA ARG A 19 -17.63 6.75 -10.26
C ARG A 19 -16.70 7.90 -10.57
N LEU A 20 -16.70 8.39 -11.81
CA LEU A 20 -15.90 9.55 -12.18
C LEU A 20 -16.45 10.81 -11.52
N ILE A 21 -17.78 10.97 -11.47
CA ILE A 21 -18.44 12.08 -10.77
C ILE A 21 -18.10 12.05 -9.28
N GLU A 22 -18.23 10.90 -8.61
CA GLU A 22 -17.81 10.74 -7.21
C GLU A 22 -16.35 11.16 -6.98
N GLN A 23 -15.44 10.75 -7.86
CA GLN A 23 -14.01 11.11 -7.75
C GLN A 23 -13.75 12.60 -7.97
N MET A 24 -14.53 13.24 -8.84
CA MET A 24 -14.45 14.67 -9.10
C MET A 24 -14.98 15.47 -7.90
N GLU A 25 -16.09 15.04 -7.30
CA GLU A 25 -16.62 15.63 -6.06
C GLU A 25 -15.63 15.51 -4.89
N GLU A 26 -15.04 14.32 -4.71
CA GLU A 26 -13.98 14.11 -3.71
C GLU A 26 -12.73 15.00 -3.97
N ALA A 27 -12.43 15.29 -5.24
CA ALA A 27 -11.35 16.19 -5.64
C ALA A 27 -11.71 17.68 -5.52
N GLY A 28 -12.96 18.01 -5.18
CA GLY A 28 -13.46 19.38 -5.06
C GLY A 28 -13.80 20.05 -6.39
N ILE A 29 -14.03 19.27 -7.45
CA ILE A 29 -14.45 19.73 -8.77
C ILE A 29 -15.97 19.55 -8.88
N SER A 30 -16.73 20.64 -9.02
CA SER A 30 -18.19 20.62 -9.11
C SER A 30 -18.69 20.26 -10.51
N ALA A 31 -18.35 19.07 -11.00
CA ALA A 31 -18.95 18.52 -12.22
C ALA A 31 -20.06 17.56 -11.84
N HIS A 32 -21.30 17.89 -12.21
CA HIS A 32 -22.49 17.15 -11.79
C HIS A 32 -23.21 16.46 -12.95
N SER A 33 -22.88 16.81 -14.20
CA SER A 33 -23.53 16.27 -15.39
C SER A 33 -22.56 15.61 -16.36
N ALA A 34 -23.06 14.64 -17.12
CA ALA A 34 -22.32 13.93 -18.16
C ALA A 34 -21.77 14.85 -19.27
N GLU A 35 -22.47 15.95 -19.52
CA GLU A 35 -22.14 16.92 -20.57
C GLU A 35 -21.25 18.07 -20.10
N ASP A 36 -20.93 18.14 -18.80
CA ASP A 36 -20.06 19.19 -18.28
C ASP A 36 -18.67 19.09 -18.95
N LYS A 37 -18.13 20.25 -19.33
CA LYS A 37 -16.81 20.34 -19.94
C LYS A 37 -15.76 20.44 -18.86
N ILE A 38 -14.74 19.58 -18.95
CA ILE A 38 -13.62 19.54 -18.02
C ILE A 38 -12.43 20.27 -18.64
N SER A 39 -11.99 21.34 -17.96
CA SER A 39 -10.81 22.12 -18.27
C SER A 39 -9.50 21.33 -18.03
N GLU A 40 -8.38 21.87 -18.50
CA GLU A 40 -7.08 21.25 -18.25
C GLU A 40 -6.66 21.31 -16.77
N GLU A 41 -7.03 22.38 -16.07
CA GLU A 41 -6.69 22.59 -14.65
C GLU A 41 -7.39 21.54 -13.76
N GLU A 42 -8.67 21.29 -14.00
CA GLU A 42 -9.46 20.28 -13.28
C GLU A 42 -8.91 18.87 -13.49
N LYS A 43 -8.42 18.54 -14.69
CA LYS A 43 -7.76 17.25 -14.97
C LYS A 43 -6.51 17.07 -14.12
N VAL A 44 -5.71 18.11 -13.94
CA VAL A 44 -4.51 18.06 -13.10
C VAL A 44 -4.87 17.88 -11.63
N ILE A 45 -5.90 18.58 -11.15
CA ILE A 45 -6.41 18.45 -9.78
C ILE A 45 -6.89 17.01 -9.52
N LEU A 46 -7.72 16.46 -10.42
CA LEU A 46 -8.20 15.09 -10.33
C LEU A 46 -7.04 14.08 -10.33
N LEU A 47 -6.05 14.25 -11.21
CA LEU A 47 -4.87 13.39 -11.23
C LEU A 47 -4.07 13.46 -9.93
N GLY A 48 -3.90 14.66 -9.35
CA GLY A 48 -3.26 14.84 -8.06
C GLY A 48 -4.01 14.13 -6.93
N HIS A 49 -5.34 14.26 -6.89
CA HIS A 49 -6.19 13.55 -5.93
C HIS A 49 -6.04 12.02 -6.06
N LEU A 50 -6.10 11.49 -7.28
CA LEU A 50 -5.94 10.05 -7.53
C LEU A 50 -4.56 9.53 -7.11
N ARG A 51 -3.48 10.28 -7.39
CA ARG A 51 -2.12 9.91 -6.97
C ARG A 51 -1.97 9.87 -5.46
N LYS A 52 -2.55 10.83 -4.74
CA LYS A 52 -2.58 10.86 -3.27
C LYS A 52 -3.37 9.68 -2.70
N ARG A 53 -4.57 9.39 -3.22
CA ARG A 53 -5.36 8.24 -2.79
C ARG A 53 -4.66 6.91 -2.99
N HIS A 54 -3.90 6.77 -4.07
CA HIS A 54 -3.13 5.56 -4.36
C HIS A 54 -1.75 5.52 -3.68
N GLY A 55 -1.43 6.49 -2.80
CA GLY A 55 -0.17 6.53 -2.06
C GLY A 55 1.06 6.70 -2.95
N LYS A 56 0.89 7.18 -4.19
CA LYS A 56 2.01 7.33 -5.13
C LYS A 56 2.89 8.53 -4.78
N ASP A 57 2.32 9.58 -4.17
CA ASP A 57 3.10 10.71 -3.67
C ASP A 57 3.84 10.37 -2.35
N GLU A 58 3.31 9.44 -1.55
CA GLU A 58 4.01 8.93 -0.35
C GLU A 58 5.11 7.91 -0.65
N GLN A 59 5.27 7.46 -1.90
CA GLN A 59 6.49 6.74 -2.31
C GLN A 59 7.72 7.65 -2.37
N THR A 60 7.52 8.97 -2.30
CA THR A 60 8.59 9.97 -2.15
C THR A 60 8.92 10.29 -0.69
N ASP A 61 8.13 9.81 0.28
CA ASP A 61 8.52 9.77 1.68
C ASP A 61 9.33 8.51 1.93
N GLU A 62 10.57 8.56 1.44
CA GLU A 62 11.51 7.45 1.48
C GLU A 62 11.70 6.86 2.88
N ASN A 63 11.31 7.54 3.98
CA ASN A 63 11.59 7.07 5.34
C ASN A 63 10.52 6.17 5.96
N LEU A 64 9.30 6.08 5.45
CA LEU A 64 8.21 5.30 6.07
C LEU A 64 8.07 3.88 5.50
N THR A 65 8.45 3.66 4.23
CA THR A 65 8.43 2.33 3.58
C THR A 65 9.79 1.61 3.58
N LYS A 66 10.83 2.18 4.19
CA LYS A 66 12.16 1.56 4.26
C LYS A 66 12.21 0.29 5.11
N LYS A 67 11.32 0.15 6.12
CA LYS A 67 11.46 -0.92 7.13
C LYS A 67 10.11 -1.39 7.69
N VAL A 68 9.58 -2.47 7.14
CA VAL A 68 8.39 -3.14 7.71
C VAL A 68 8.84 -4.29 8.61
N THR A 69 8.52 -4.23 9.91
CA THR A 69 8.87 -5.30 10.86
C THR A 69 7.62 -6.09 11.27
N LEU A 70 7.56 -7.38 10.91
CA LEU A 70 6.56 -8.31 11.44
C LEU A 70 7.05 -8.96 12.74
N LYS A 71 6.27 -8.82 13.82
CA LYS A 71 6.44 -9.59 15.06
C LYS A 71 5.59 -10.87 14.97
N ARG A 72 6.22 -12.04 15.03
CA ARG A 72 5.51 -13.34 15.06
C ARG A 72 5.81 -14.06 16.38
N ARG A 73 4.75 -14.63 16.98
CA ARG A 73 4.81 -15.41 18.22
C ARG A 73 4.46 -16.86 17.89
N THR A 74 5.35 -17.80 18.24
CA THR A 74 5.11 -19.23 18.07
C THR A 74 5.31 -19.91 19.41
N VAL A 75 4.33 -20.68 19.86
CA VAL A 75 4.44 -21.50 21.08
C VAL A 75 4.75 -22.93 20.64
N THR A 76 5.86 -23.49 21.09
CA THR A 76 6.29 -24.87 20.80
C THR A 76 6.49 -25.63 22.10
N SER A 77 6.00 -26.86 22.17
CA SER A 77 6.22 -27.73 23.33
C SER A 77 7.51 -28.53 23.15
N LEU A 78 8.45 -28.38 24.09
CA LEU A 78 9.68 -29.16 24.12
C LEU A 78 9.52 -30.30 25.12
N LYS A 79 9.68 -31.53 24.64
CA LYS A 79 9.69 -32.73 25.47
C LYS A 79 11.11 -32.96 25.94
N GLN A 80 11.35 -32.81 27.24
CA GLN A 80 12.66 -33.08 27.82
C GLN A 80 12.80 -34.59 28.04
N GLY A 81 13.59 -35.25 27.20
CA GLY A 81 14.03 -36.63 27.45
C GLY A 81 15.10 -36.62 28.54
N MET A 82 14.82 -37.20 29.70
CA MET A 82 15.87 -37.67 30.60
C MET A 82 15.89 -39.20 30.59
N LYS A 83 17.05 -39.74 31.03
CA LYS A 83 17.47 -41.15 31.07
C LYS A 83 16.33 -42.18 31.13
N PRO A 84 16.51 -43.35 30.50
CA PRO A 84 15.50 -44.41 30.48
C PRO A 84 15.04 -44.73 31.91
N GLY A 85 13.73 -44.58 32.17
CA GLY A 85 13.08 -44.86 33.46
C GLY A 85 12.52 -43.67 34.23
N LYS A 86 12.61 -42.43 33.75
CA LYS A 86 11.99 -41.25 34.41
C LYS A 86 11.05 -40.49 33.46
N ASP A 87 9.87 -40.09 33.97
CA ASP A 87 8.79 -39.48 33.19
C ASP A 87 9.23 -38.27 32.37
N THR A 88 8.78 -38.21 31.12
CA THR A 88 9.11 -37.14 30.17
C THR A 88 8.35 -35.86 30.50
N LYS A 89 9.04 -34.83 31.01
CA LYS A 89 8.43 -33.53 31.28
C LYS A 89 8.26 -32.76 29.98
N THR A 90 7.03 -32.34 29.68
CA THR A 90 6.72 -31.48 28.53
C THR A 90 6.66 -30.04 28.99
N ILE A 91 7.45 -29.17 28.35
CA ILE A 91 7.57 -27.76 28.69
C ILE A 91 7.05 -26.95 27.50
N ASN A 92 6.10 -26.04 27.72
CA ASN A 92 5.66 -25.11 26.69
C ASN A 92 6.65 -23.93 26.62
N ILE A 93 7.30 -23.77 25.47
CA ILE A 93 8.26 -22.70 25.21
C ILE A 93 7.60 -21.71 24.23
N GLN A 94 7.66 -20.43 24.53
CA GLN A 94 7.25 -19.38 23.60
C GLN A 94 8.48 -18.78 22.93
N VAL A 95 8.53 -18.87 21.59
CA VAL A 95 9.57 -18.23 20.78
C VAL A 95 8.97 -17.01 20.08
N ASN A 96 9.62 -15.86 20.26
CA ASN A 96 9.27 -14.63 19.55
C ASN A 96 10.29 -14.40 18.42
N LYS A 97 9.83 -14.33 17.17
CA LYS A 97 10.69 -14.03 16.01
C LYS A 97 10.33 -12.68 15.41
N LYS A 98 11.35 -11.84 15.19
CA LYS A 98 11.26 -10.57 14.47
C LYS A 98 11.75 -10.80 13.03
N LYS A 99 10.90 -10.58 12.02
CA LYS A 99 11.32 -10.56 10.61
C LYS A 99 11.14 -9.13 10.07
N THR A 100 12.23 -8.55 9.62
CA THR A 100 12.25 -7.21 9.03
C THR A 100 12.35 -7.36 7.51
N TYR A 101 11.41 -6.77 6.78
CA TYR A 101 11.49 -6.62 5.33
C TYR A 101 12.15 -5.28 5.00
N ILE A 102 13.16 -5.34 4.15
CA ILE A 102 13.84 -4.19 3.55
C ILE A 102 13.75 -4.39 2.04
N LYS A 103 13.44 -3.33 1.30
CA LYS A 103 13.31 -3.41 -0.16
C LYS A 103 14.68 -3.76 -0.78
N ARG A 104 14.73 -4.86 -1.55
CA ARG A 104 15.98 -5.50 -1.99
C ARG A 104 16.84 -4.64 -2.93
N GLU A 105 16.23 -3.70 -3.63
CA GLU A 105 16.92 -2.77 -4.55
C GLU A 105 17.89 -1.84 -3.80
N GLU A 106 17.60 -1.46 -2.55
CA GLU A 106 18.47 -0.59 -1.73
C GLU A 106 19.47 -1.37 -0.86
N ALA A 107 19.15 -2.63 -0.51
CA ALA A 107 20.08 -3.49 0.23
C ALA A 107 21.36 -3.82 -0.56
N LEU A 108 21.29 -3.78 -1.89
CA LEU A 108 22.45 -3.91 -2.76
C LEU A 108 23.24 -2.60 -2.83
N SER A 109 22.57 -1.44 -2.90
CA SER A 109 23.25 -0.13 -2.97
C SER A 109 23.97 0.27 -1.69
N ASP A 110 23.49 -0.17 -0.52
CA ASP A 110 24.19 0.08 0.76
C ASP A 110 25.42 -0.82 0.92
N ALA A 111 25.41 -2.04 0.35
CA ALA A 111 26.56 -2.95 0.37
C ALA A 111 27.65 -2.58 -0.64
N GLU A 112 27.32 -1.79 -1.66
CA GLU A 112 28.27 -1.26 -2.65
C GLU A 112 28.94 0.07 -2.20
N ARG A 113 28.42 0.68 -1.13
CA ARG A 113 28.94 1.94 -0.54
C ARG A 113 29.85 1.72 0.68
N GLU A 114 30.00 0.47 1.12
CA GLU A 114 30.93 0.04 2.18
C GLU A 114 32.12 -0.72 1.58
#